data_AF-A0A7S0I6H9-F1
#
_entry.id   AF-A0A7S0I6H9-F1
#
_cell.length_a   1.000
_cell.length_b   1.000
_cell.length_c   1.000
_cell.angle_alpha   90.00
_cell.angle_beta   90.00
_cell.angle_gamma   90.00
#
_symmetry.space_group_name_H-M   'P 1'
#
loop_
_entity.id
_entity.type
_entity.pdbx_description
1 polymer ?
#
loop_
_entity_poly.entity_id
_entity_poly.type
_entity_poly.pdbx_seq_one_letter_code
_entity_poly.pdbx_strand_id
1 'polypeptide(L)'
;AAIIESLEAGCGALLIDEDTSATNFMIRDMRMQRLVAADKEPIRPFISRVRPLWERHGVSSIIVVGGAGDYFDVADSVVMMDSYVPLDVTERARQIARDLPAAMDHSMLVPASDTSPFA
;
A
#
# COMPACT_ATOMS: atom_id res chain seq x y z
N ALA A 1 -5.54 -10.19 10.14
CA ALA A 1 -6.60 -11.20 10.11
C ALA A 1 -7.43 -11.04 8.84
N ALA A 2 -8.30 -10.02 8.76
CA ALA A 2 -9.24 -9.81 7.64
C ALA A 2 -8.68 -9.99 6.22
N ILE A 3 -7.50 -9.45 5.91
CA ILE A 3 -6.91 -9.60 4.56
C ILE A 3 -6.58 -11.07 4.26
N ILE A 4 -5.95 -11.77 5.19
CA ILE A 4 -5.59 -13.18 5.01
C ILE A 4 -6.85 -14.04 4.87
N GLU A 5 -7.85 -13.81 5.72
CA GLU A 5 -9.15 -14.49 5.65
C GLU A 5 -9.86 -14.22 4.31
N SER A 6 -9.76 -12.99 3.78
CA SER A 6 -10.33 -12.65 2.47
C SER A 6 -9.60 -13.35 1.32
N LEU A 7 -8.27 -13.48 1.42
CA LEU A 7 -7.47 -14.23 0.44
C LEU A 7 -7.82 -15.72 0.47
N GLU A 8 -7.93 -16.31 1.66
CA GLU A 8 -8.35 -17.71 1.82
C GLU A 8 -9.78 -17.95 1.31
N ALA A 9 -10.67 -16.96 1.45
CA ALA A 9 -12.02 -17.01 0.88
C ALA A 9 -12.07 -16.81 -0.64
N GLY A 10 -10.92 -16.58 -1.31
CA GLY A 10 -10.83 -16.43 -2.77
C GLY A 10 -11.25 -15.06 -3.29
N CYS A 11 -11.04 -13.98 -2.52
CA CYS A 11 -11.33 -12.63 -3.00
C CYS A 11 -10.45 -12.26 -4.21
N GLY A 12 -11.03 -11.56 -5.19
CA GLY A 12 -10.30 -11.00 -6.34
C GLY A 12 -9.86 -9.55 -6.15
N ALA A 13 -10.39 -8.87 -5.12
CA ALA A 13 -10.06 -7.50 -4.79
C ALA A 13 -10.21 -7.21 -3.30
N LEU A 14 -9.36 -6.33 -2.77
CA LEU A 14 -9.45 -5.76 -1.45
C LEU A 14 -9.91 -4.30 -1.55
N LEU A 15 -10.91 -3.93 -0.75
CA LEU A 15 -11.39 -2.56 -0.60
C LEU A 15 -10.93 -2.05 0.76
N ILE A 16 -10.11 -1.00 0.77
CA ILE A 16 -9.53 -0.45 1.99
C ILE A 16 -9.89 1.03 2.07
N ASP A 17 -10.31 1.47 3.25
CA ASP A 17 -10.58 2.87 3.54
C ASP A 17 -9.62 3.32 4.66
N GLU A 18 -8.79 4.31 4.36
CA GLU A 18 -7.80 4.85 5.30
C GLU A 18 -8.46 5.30 6.61
N ASP A 19 -9.64 5.92 6.56
CA ASP A 19 -10.31 6.48 7.74
C ASP A 19 -10.82 5.40 8.72
N THR A 20 -11.01 4.18 8.22
CA THR A 20 -11.43 3.03 9.05
C THR A 20 -10.29 2.04 9.32
N SER A 21 -9.08 2.33 8.80
CA SER A 21 -7.92 1.48 8.92
C SER A 21 -6.95 1.97 9.99
N ALA A 22 -6.14 1.07 10.54
CA ALA A 22 -5.10 1.47 11.47
C ALA A 22 -3.96 2.20 10.73
N THR A 23 -3.56 3.40 11.19
CA THR A 23 -2.53 4.21 10.51
C THR A 23 -1.19 3.49 10.38
N ASN A 24 -0.78 2.76 11.43
CA ASN A 24 0.45 1.94 11.44
C ASN A 24 0.38 0.72 10.51
N PHE A 25 -0.82 0.33 10.09
CA PHE A 25 -1.04 -0.67 9.06
C PHE A 25 -0.94 -0.04 7.67
N MET A 26 -1.45 1.17 7.45
CA MET A 26 -1.49 1.79 6.12
C MET A 26 -0.12 2.26 5.64
N ILE A 27 0.62 2.98 6.48
CA ILE A 27 1.89 3.63 6.13
C ILE A 27 2.90 3.53 7.27
N ARG A 28 4.14 3.98 7.02
CA ARG A 28 5.15 4.12 8.06
C ARG A 28 5.84 5.47 7.96
N ASP A 29 5.66 6.28 8.99
CA ASP A 29 6.25 7.61 9.09
C ASP A 29 7.80 7.59 9.00
N MET A 30 8.35 8.55 8.27
CA MET A 30 9.80 8.64 8.04
C MET A 30 10.63 8.83 9.30
N ARG A 31 10.13 9.61 10.25
CA ARG A 31 10.86 9.89 11.49
C ARG A 31 10.88 8.62 12.34
N MET A 32 9.76 7.89 12.38
CA MET A 32 9.69 6.59 13.05
C MET A 32 10.62 5.56 12.43
N GLN A 33 10.77 5.51 11.11
CA GLN A 33 11.73 4.63 10.45
C GLN A 33 13.19 4.93 10.83
N ARG A 34 13.53 6.21 10.94
CA ARG A 34 14.88 6.64 11.37
C ARG A 34 15.15 6.37 12.85
N LEU A 35 14.11 6.39 13.67
CA LEU A 35 14.21 6.17 15.11
C LEU A 35 14.25 4.68 15.47
N VAL A 36 13.41 3.86 14.82
CA VAL A 36 13.23 2.44 15.12
C VAL A 36 13.67 1.62 13.92
N ALA A 37 14.76 0.87 14.10
CA ALA A 37 15.28 -0.04 13.09
C ALA A 37 14.18 -1.01 12.62
N ALA A 38 14.16 -1.30 11.31
CA ALA A 38 13.08 -2.05 10.68
C ALA A 38 12.90 -3.47 11.24
N ASP A 39 13.97 -4.08 11.75
CA ASP A 39 13.98 -5.39 12.42
C ASP A 39 13.30 -5.39 13.80
N LYS A 40 13.09 -4.21 14.39
CA LYS A 40 12.41 -4.02 15.68
C LYS A 40 10.96 -3.58 15.54
N GLU A 41 10.50 -3.30 14.32
CA GLU A 41 9.11 -2.93 14.04
C GLU A 41 8.30 -4.19 13.69
N PRO A 42 7.34 -4.62 14.53
CA PRO A 42 6.60 -5.86 14.30
C PRO A 42 5.61 -5.76 13.14
N ILE A 43 5.20 -4.56 12.74
CA ILE A 43 4.16 -4.34 11.73
C ILE A 43 4.79 -3.92 10.40
N ARG A 44 4.57 -4.74 9.36
CA ARG A 44 4.86 -4.36 7.98
C ARG A 44 3.66 -3.61 7.39
N PRO A 45 3.83 -2.39 6.87
CA PRO A 45 2.72 -1.60 6.35
C PRO A 45 2.19 -2.19 5.04
N PHE A 46 0.91 -1.96 4.78
CA PHE A 46 0.15 -2.51 3.67
C PHE A 46 0.66 -2.05 2.31
N ILE A 47 1.19 -0.82 2.21
CA ILE A 47 1.82 -0.31 0.99
C ILE A 47 2.90 -1.26 0.42
N SER A 48 3.65 -1.95 1.30
CA SER A 48 4.67 -2.94 0.90
C SER A 48 4.08 -4.26 0.36
N ARG A 49 2.77 -4.46 0.50
CA ARG A 49 2.04 -5.67 0.12
C ARG A 49 1.15 -5.49 -1.10
N VAL A 50 0.75 -4.26 -1.43
CA VAL A 50 -0.13 -3.96 -2.59
C VAL A 50 0.39 -4.60 -3.88
N ARG A 51 1.65 -4.32 -4.25
CA ARG A 51 2.23 -4.86 -5.48
C ARG A 51 2.38 -6.39 -5.45
N PRO A 52 2.96 -7.01 -4.40
CA PRO A 52 3.01 -8.47 -4.28
C PRO A 52 1.65 -9.18 -4.34
N LEU A 53 0.59 -8.58 -3.79
CA LEU A 53 -0.77 -9.15 -3.83
C LEU A 53 -1.28 -9.26 -5.26
N TRP A 54 -1.06 -8.23 -6.07
CA TRP A 54 -1.42 -8.25 -7.47
C TRP A 54 -0.53 -9.22 -8.27
N GLU A 55 0.80 -9.12 -8.14
CA GLU A 55 1.74 -9.91 -8.95
C GLU A 55 1.68 -11.42 -8.67
N ARG A 56 1.51 -11.81 -7.40
CA ARG A 56 1.59 -13.23 -6.98
C ARG A 56 0.22 -13.89 -6.84
N HIS A 57 -0.80 -13.13 -6.48
CA HIS A 57 -2.13 -13.67 -6.17
C HIS A 57 -3.22 -13.17 -7.12
N GLY A 58 -2.92 -12.21 -8.01
CA GLY A 58 -3.91 -11.63 -8.91
C GLY A 58 -4.98 -10.79 -8.20
N VAL A 59 -4.74 -10.41 -6.93
CA VAL A 59 -5.72 -9.70 -6.12
C VAL A 59 -5.49 -8.21 -6.23
N SER A 60 -6.50 -7.51 -6.75
CA SER A 60 -6.46 -6.06 -6.91
C SER A 60 -6.67 -5.35 -5.56
N SER A 61 -6.23 -4.09 -5.45
CA SER A 61 -6.49 -3.26 -4.28
C SER A 61 -7.09 -1.93 -4.70
N ILE A 62 -8.22 -1.56 -4.12
CA ILE A 62 -8.83 -0.23 -4.24
C ILE A 62 -8.76 0.40 -2.86
N ILE A 63 -8.11 1.56 -2.77
CA ILE A 63 -7.77 2.19 -1.51
C ILE A 63 -8.25 3.64 -1.55
N VAL A 64 -9.12 4.01 -0.60
CA VAL A 64 -9.43 5.42 -0.33
C VAL A 64 -8.33 5.97 0.55
N VAL A 65 -7.65 7.02 0.08
CA VAL A 65 -6.58 7.71 0.79
C VAL A 65 -6.86 9.21 0.85
N GLY A 66 -6.58 9.81 2.01
CA GLY A 66 -6.63 11.25 2.25
C GLY A 66 -5.34 11.80 2.89
N GLY A 67 -4.59 10.97 3.61
CA GLY A 67 -3.33 11.36 4.28
C GLY A 67 -2.09 10.62 3.78
N ALA A 68 -2.27 9.45 3.15
CA ALA A 68 -1.20 8.55 2.74
C ALA A 68 -0.75 8.75 1.27
N GLY A 69 0.05 9.79 1.02
CA GLY A 69 0.57 10.10 -0.32
C GLY A 69 1.54 9.06 -0.92
N ASP A 70 2.20 8.26 -0.09
CA ASP A 70 3.17 7.23 -0.52
C ASP A 70 2.55 6.19 -1.48
N TYR A 71 1.22 6.01 -1.47
CA TYR A 71 0.55 5.09 -2.37
C TYR A 71 0.67 5.49 -3.85
N PHE A 72 1.01 6.74 -4.16
CA PHE A 72 1.25 7.17 -5.55
C PHE A 72 2.40 6.40 -6.21
N ASP A 73 3.39 5.93 -5.45
CA ASP A 73 4.51 5.14 -5.98
C ASP A 73 4.11 3.75 -6.47
N VAL A 74 3.05 3.18 -5.89
CA VAL A 74 2.62 1.80 -6.16
C VAL A 74 1.30 1.72 -6.93
N ALA A 75 0.57 2.82 -7.07
CA ALA A 75 -0.74 2.86 -7.69
C ALA A 75 -0.67 2.78 -9.23
N ASP A 76 -1.50 1.90 -9.80
CA ASP A 76 -1.69 1.82 -11.26
C ASP A 76 -2.59 2.96 -11.79
N SER A 77 -3.54 3.42 -10.97
CA SER A 77 -4.47 4.51 -11.29
C SER A 77 -4.79 5.32 -10.04
N VAL A 78 -4.99 6.64 -10.19
CA VAL A 78 -5.35 7.54 -9.09
C VAL A 78 -6.55 8.39 -9.51
N VAL A 79 -7.64 8.27 -8.74
CA VAL A 79 -8.86 9.05 -8.92
C VAL A 79 -9.00 10.01 -7.76
N MET A 80 -9.10 11.31 -8.07
CA MET A 80 -9.42 12.35 -7.10
C MET A 80 -10.91 12.66 -7.18
N MET A 81 -11.56 12.76 -6.03
CA MET A 81 -12.93 13.24 -5.94
C MET A 81 -12.90 14.75 -5.66
N ASP A 82 -13.45 15.57 -6.57
CA ASP A 82 -13.66 17.00 -6.36
C ASP A 82 -15.16 17.28 -6.43
N SER A 83 -15.75 17.76 -5.33
CA SER A 83 -17.16 18.13 -5.29
C SER A 83 -18.09 17.01 -5.80
N TYR A 84 -17.78 15.76 -5.42
CA TYR A 84 -18.45 14.53 -5.87
C TYR A 84 -18.27 14.16 -7.35
N VAL A 85 -17.32 14.78 -8.04
CA VAL A 85 -16.93 14.46 -9.42
C VAL A 85 -15.60 13.70 -9.43
N PRO A 86 -15.53 12.50 -10.03
CA PRO A 86 -14.28 11.75 -10.15
C PRO A 86 -13.41 12.34 -11.27
N LEU A 87 -12.14 12.53 -10.98
CA LEU A 87 -11.11 13.01 -11.91
C LEU A 87 -9.95 12.03 -11.94
N ASP A 88 -9.62 11.53 -13.13
CA ASP A 88 -8.37 10.77 -13.30
C ASP A 88 -7.19 11.73 -13.19
N VAL A 89 -6.41 11.55 -12.13
CA VAL A 89 -5.21 12.34 -11.84
C VAL A 89 -3.96 11.48 -11.83
N THR A 90 -4.01 10.31 -12.48
CA THR A 90 -2.92 9.31 -12.47
C THR A 90 -1.57 9.91 -12.88
N GLU A 91 -1.52 10.65 -13.99
CA GLU A 91 -0.27 11.28 -14.45
C GLU A 91 0.25 12.36 -13.49
N ARG A 92 -0.66 13.12 -12.88
CA ARG A 92 -0.30 14.14 -11.89
C ARG A 92 0.26 13.49 -10.62
N ALA A 93 -0.36 12.41 -10.14
CA ALA A 93 0.12 11.66 -8.98
C ALA A 93 1.51 11.04 -9.25
N ARG A 94 1.71 10.45 -10.43
CA ARG A 94 3.03 9.95 -10.87
C ARG A 94 4.09 11.05 -10.92
N GLN A 95 3.72 12.26 -11.35
CA GLN A 95 4.64 13.40 -11.34
C GLN A 95 5.03 13.79 -9.92
N ILE A 96 4.07 13.87 -9.00
CA ILE A 96 4.32 14.19 -7.59
C ILE A 96 5.26 13.16 -6.95
N ALA A 97 5.02 11.87 -7.18
CA ALA A 97 5.87 10.79 -6.67
C ALA A 97 7.33 10.87 -7.19
N ARG A 98 7.53 11.34 -8.42
CA ARG A 98 8.89 11.59 -8.96
C ARG A 98 9.57 12.80 -8.34
N ASP A 99 8.81 13.87 -8.10
CA ASP A 99 9.34 15.15 -7.60
C ASP A 99 9.61 15.12 -6.08
N LEU A 100 8.81 14.35 -5.35
CA LEU A 100 8.96 14.10 -3.92
C LEU A 100 9.25 12.62 -3.71
N PRO A 101 10.52 12.24 -3.50
CA PRO A 101 10.87 10.85 -3.22
C PRO A 101 10.05 10.33 -2.06
N ALA A 102 9.47 9.14 -2.24
CA ALA A 102 8.73 8.43 -1.23
C ALA A 102 9.49 8.40 0.10
N ALA A 103 8.74 8.44 1.20
CA ALA A 103 9.26 8.07 2.51
C ALA A 103 9.90 6.66 2.51
N MET A 104 9.45 5.78 1.64
CA MET A 104 9.92 4.40 1.58
C MET A 104 11.10 4.24 0.63
N ASP A 105 12.23 3.74 1.14
CA ASP A 105 13.24 3.12 0.30
C ASP A 105 12.73 1.75 -0.15
N HIS A 106 12.22 1.68 -1.38
CA HIS A 106 11.75 0.44 -2.00
C HIS A 106 12.85 -0.63 -2.17
N SER A 107 14.14 -0.28 -2.03
CA SER A 107 15.24 -1.25 -2.07
C SER A 107 15.32 -2.13 -0.81
N MET A 108 14.63 -1.76 0.27
CA MET A 108 14.46 -2.58 1.48
C MET A 108 13.23 -3.50 1.44
N LEU A 109 12.57 -3.62 0.28
CA LEU A 109 11.63 -4.70 0.04
C LEU A 109 12.41 -6.02 -0.02
N VAL A 110 12.70 -6.60 1.16
CA VAL A 110 13.17 -7.97 1.26
C VAL A 110 12.17 -8.81 0.47
N PRO A 111 12.60 -9.52 -0.60
CA PRO A 111 11.71 -10.42 -1.31
C PRO A 111 11.18 -11.36 -0.25
N ALA A 112 9.86 -11.42 -0.09
CA ALA A 112 9.24 -12.33 0.88
C ALA A 112 9.81 -13.71 0.59
N SER A 113 10.69 -14.17 1.48
CA SER A 113 11.33 -15.47 1.39
C SER A 113 10.22 -16.50 1.30
N ASP A 114 10.43 -17.41 0.37
CA ASP A 114 9.53 -18.46 -0.04
C ASP A 114 9.11 -19.34 1.15
N THR A 115 7.98 -18.99 1.78
CA THR A 115 7.22 -19.90 2.63
C THR A 115 5.75 -19.69 2.29
N SER A 116 5.36 -20.18 1.12
CA SER A 116 3.95 -20.45 0.86
C SER A 116 3.45 -21.51 1.85
N PRO A 117 2.37 -21.25 2.61
CA PRO A 117 1.60 -22.31 3.28
C PRO A 117 0.63 -23.02 2.30
N PHE A 118 0.63 -22.64 1.02
CA PHE A 118 -0.36 -23.04 0.03
C PHE A 118 0.26 -23.74 -1.20
N ALA A 119 1.34 -24.50 -1.00
CA ALA A 119 1.79 -25.53 -1.94
C ALA A 119 1.21 -26.89 -1.55
#